data_AF-A0A920FI23-F1
#
_entry.id   AF-A0A920FI23-F1
#
_cell.length_a   1.000
_cell.length_b   1.000
_cell.length_c   1.000
_cell.angle_alpha   90.00
_cell.angle_beta   90.00
_cell.angle_gamma   90.00
#
_symmetry.space_group_name_H-M   'P 1'
#
loop_
_entity.id
_entity.type
_entity.pdbx_description
1 polymer ?
#
loop_
_entity_poly.entity_id
_entity_poly.type
_entity_poly.pdbx_seq_one_letter_code
_entity_poly.pdbx_strand_id
1 'polypeptide(L)'
;MNLDSTGKGKIDLPDYFKDLVDESGTTVNLTPIGKEPFLVSYDFDENNKLVVYGKSNSSVSYQVLAERDDPSFQLRKGQRN
;
A
#
# COMPACT_ATOMS: atom_id res chain seq x y z
N MET A 1 -5.32 7.32 -7.16
CA MET A 1 -4.42 6.97 -8.27
C MET A 1 -5.24 6.63 -9.51
N ASN A 2 -4.69 6.77 -10.72
CA ASN A 2 -5.40 6.49 -11.98
C ASN A 2 -4.86 5.22 -12.62
N LEU A 3 -5.75 4.27 -12.94
CA LEU A 3 -5.40 3.03 -13.62
C LEU A 3 -5.26 3.27 -15.13
N ASP A 4 -4.34 2.56 -15.74
CA ASP A 4 -4.09 2.62 -17.18
C ASP A 4 -5.18 1.92 -18.00
N SER A 5 -4.97 1.84 -19.32
CA SER A 5 -5.88 1.18 -20.25
C SER A 5 -6.03 -0.32 -20.01
N THR A 6 -5.11 -0.94 -19.27
CA THR A 6 -5.15 -2.35 -18.86
C THR A 6 -5.78 -2.55 -17.47
N GLY A 7 -6.20 -1.47 -16.81
CA GLY A 7 -6.74 -1.52 -15.46
C GLY A 7 -5.67 -1.70 -14.39
N LYS A 8 -4.42 -1.36 -14.69
CA LYS A 8 -3.29 -1.47 -13.76
C LYS A 8 -2.79 -0.12 -13.30
N GLY A 9 -2.30 -0.09 -12.08
CA GLY A 9 -1.71 1.08 -11.46
C GLY A 9 -0.55 0.69 -10.58
N LYS A 10 0.52 1.48 -10.57
CA LYS A 10 1.68 1.25 -9.70
C LYS A 10 1.87 2.42 -8.76
N ILE A 11 2.12 2.11 -7.49
CA ILE A 11 2.47 3.06 -6.45
C ILE A 11 3.87 2.68 -5.97
N ASP A 12 4.82 3.58 -6.18
CA ASP A 12 6.14 3.49 -5.59
C ASP A 12 6.02 3.95 -4.13
N LEU A 13 6.18 3.00 -3.20
CA LEU A 13 6.30 3.35 -1.78
C LEU A 13 7.65 4.06 -1.56
N PRO A 14 7.71 5.04 -0.65
CA PRO A 14 8.97 5.75 -0.38
C PRO A 14 10.07 4.80 0.09
N ASP A 15 11.33 5.07 -0.29
CA ASP A 15 12.46 4.17 0.04
C ASP A 15 12.61 3.92 1.55
N TYR A 16 12.37 4.94 2.38
CA TYR A 16 12.41 4.83 3.84
C TYR A 16 11.36 3.88 4.43
N PHE A 17 10.35 3.49 3.64
CA PHE A 17 9.28 2.61 4.10
C PHE A 17 9.85 1.23 4.44
N LYS A 18 10.75 0.68 3.62
CA LYS A 18 11.37 -0.64 3.85
C LYS A 18 12.22 -0.68 5.12
N ASP A 19 12.88 0.43 5.43
CA ASP A 19 13.80 0.51 6.57
C ASP A 19 13.08 0.72 7.92
N LEU A 20 11.79 1.05 7.90
CA LEU A 20 11.02 1.45 9.07
C LEU A 20 9.81 0.56 9.36
N VAL A 21 9.44 -0.33 8.43
CA VAL A 21 8.18 -1.07 8.45
C VAL A 21 8.44 -2.57 8.41
N ASP A 22 7.70 -3.32 9.24
CA ASP A 22 7.51 -4.74 9.00
C ASP A 22 6.58 -4.94 7.81
N GLU A 23 7.15 -5.34 6.67
CA GLU A 23 6.43 -5.52 5.41
C GLU A 23 5.30 -6.56 5.54
N SER A 24 5.45 -7.56 6.41
CA SER A 24 4.43 -8.59 6.65
C SER A 24 3.16 -8.06 7.34
N GLY A 25 3.28 -6.93 8.04
CA GLY A 25 2.17 -6.22 8.68
C GLY A 25 1.52 -5.14 7.82
N THR A 26 1.96 -4.95 6.57
CA THR A 26 1.44 -3.88 5.71
C THR A 26 0.02 -4.21 5.23
N THR A 27 -0.91 -3.30 5.50
CA THR A 27 -2.31 -3.40 5.07
C THR A 27 -2.64 -2.30 4.08
N VAL A 28 -3.30 -2.67 2.97
CA VAL A 28 -3.76 -1.71 1.96
C VAL A 28 -5.28 -1.72 1.87
N ASN A 29 -5.88 -0.55 2.06
CA ASN A 29 -7.30 -0.32 1.79
C ASN A 29 -7.46 0.38 0.44
N LEU A 30 -8.29 -0.19 -0.43
CA LEU A 30 -8.62 0.37 -1.73
C LEU A 30 -10.08 0.81 -1.76
N THR A 31 -10.36 1.91 -2.44
CA THR A 31 -11.73 2.40 -2.63
C THR A 31 -11.93 2.84 -4.09
N PRO A 32 -12.80 2.16 -4.85
CA PRO A 32 -13.19 2.59 -6.19
C PRO A 32 -13.76 4.03 -6.17
N ILE A 33 -13.33 4.88 -7.11
CA ILE A 33 -13.88 6.23 -7.28
C ILE A 33 -14.77 6.26 -8.51
N GLY A 34 -16.04 6.64 -8.34
CA GLY A 34 -16.99 6.78 -9.44
C GLY A 34 -18.42 6.47 -9.00
N LYS A 35 -19.36 6.58 -9.94
CA LYS A 35 -20.78 6.23 -9.72
C LYS A 35 -21.03 4.73 -9.89
N GLU A 36 -20.42 4.15 -10.92
CA GLU A 36 -20.54 2.72 -11.21
C GLU A 36 -19.57 1.93 -10.33
N PRO A 37 -20.05 0.98 -9.51
CA PRO A 37 -19.18 0.16 -8.70
C PRO A 37 -18.33 -0.76 -9.58
N PHE A 38 -17.12 -1.06 -9.13
CA PHE A 38 -16.23 -2.03 -9.75
C PHE A 38 -15.34 -2.69 -8.69
N LEU A 39 -14.87 -3.90 -9.01
CA LEU A 39 -13.95 -4.62 -8.14
C LEU A 39 -12.55 -4.03 -8.23
N VAL A 40 -11.87 -4.03 -7.10
CA VAL A 40 -10.46 -3.63 -6.98
C VAL A 40 -9.71 -4.67 -6.17
N SER A 41 -8.45 -4.88 -6.52
CA SER A 41 -7.52 -5.71 -5.76
C SER A 41 -6.13 -5.11 -5.83
N TYR A 42 -5.21 -5.61 -5.01
CA TYR A 42 -3.81 -5.26 -5.11
C TYR A 42 -2.92 -6.48 -4.93
N ASP A 43 -1.67 -6.30 -5.32
CA ASP A 43 -0.56 -7.20 -5.03
C ASP A 43 0.71 -6.40 -4.78
N PHE A 44 1.68 -6.98 -4.10
CA PHE A 44 3.03 -6.42 -4.01
C PHE A 44 3.93 -7.13 -5.02
N ASP A 45 4.66 -6.36 -5.84
CA ASP A 45 5.66 -6.96 -6.71
C ASP A 45 6.94 -7.34 -5.95
N GLU A 46 7.88 -8.01 -6.63
CA GLU A 46 9.17 -8.45 -6.06
C GLU A 46 10.03 -7.29 -5.49
N ASN A 47 9.69 -6.04 -5.82
CA ASN A 47 10.38 -4.84 -5.33
C ASN A 47 9.57 -4.08 -4.27
N ASN A 48 8.51 -4.67 -3.72
CA ASN A 48 7.56 -4.05 -2.79
C ASN A 48 6.83 -2.83 -3.37
N LYS A 49 6.65 -2.80 -4.69
CA LYS A 49 5.78 -1.81 -5.31
C LYS A 49 4.35 -2.32 -5.21
N LEU A 50 3.47 -1.46 -4.73
CA LEU A 50 2.06 -1.77 -4.66
C LEU A 50 1.47 -1.67 -6.07
N VAL A 51 0.99 -2.80 -6.60
CA VAL A 51 0.29 -2.89 -7.87
C VAL A 51 -1.20 -2.99 -7.60
N VAL A 52 -1.97 -2.03 -8.12
CA VAL A 52 -3.43 -1.98 -7.99
C VAL A 52 -4.08 -2.41 -9.29
N TYR A 53 -5.11 -3.25 -9.18
CA TYR A 53 -5.90 -3.76 -10.29
C TYR A 53 -7.36 -3.32 -10.16
N GLY A 54 -8.00 -3.02 -11.29
CA GLY A 54 -9.40 -2.64 -11.33
C GLY A 54 -9.91 -2.41 -12.76
N LYS A 55 -10.93 -1.55 -12.89
CA LYS A 55 -11.50 -1.17 -14.19
C LYS A 55 -10.51 -0.29 -14.97
N SER A 56 -10.37 -0.51 -16.28
CA SER A 56 -9.50 0.31 -17.14
C SER A 56 -9.88 1.79 -17.13
N ASN A 57 -8.87 2.66 -17.18
CA ASN A 57 -9.01 4.13 -17.15
C ASN A 57 -9.87 4.66 -16.00
N SER A 58 -9.91 3.95 -14.87
CA SER A 58 -10.65 4.36 -13.67
C SER A 58 -9.71 4.93 -12.60
N SER A 59 -10.31 5.48 -11.54
CA SER A 59 -9.56 6.04 -10.42
C SER A 59 -9.87 5.28 -9.14
N VAL A 60 -8.84 5.05 -8.33
CA VAL A 60 -8.93 4.31 -7.07
C VAL A 60 -8.23 5.12 -5.97
N SER A 61 -8.93 5.39 -4.87
CA SER A 61 -8.32 5.91 -3.64
C SER A 61 -7.65 4.76 -2.90
N TYR A 62 -6.55 5.04 -2.22
CA TYR A 62 -5.80 4.04 -1.47
C TYR A 62 -5.31 4.61 -0.15
N GLN A 63 -5.21 3.74 0.84
CA GLN A 63 -4.56 4.01 2.11
C GLN A 63 -3.67 2.82 2.45
N VAL A 64 -2.37 3.08 2.64
CA VAL A 64 -1.40 2.08 3.08
C VAL A 64 -1.13 2.32 4.55
N LEU A 65 -1.28 1.28 5.35
CA LEU A 65 -0.98 1.24 6.77
C LEU A 65 0.09 0.19 7.01
N ALA A 66 0.98 0.46 7.95
CA ALA A 66 2.13 -0.37 8.23
C ALA A 66 2.50 -0.26 9.70
N GLU A 67 2.92 -1.36 10.30
CA GLU A 67 3.49 -1.36 11.64
C GLU A 67 4.94 -0.86 11.56
N ARG A 68 5.30 0.05 12.48
CA ARG A 68 6.68 0.52 12.61
C ARG A 68 7.50 -0.55 13.32
N ASP A 69 8.60 -0.95 12.70
CA ASP A 69 9.60 -1.85 13.30
C ASP A 69 11.02 -1.29 13.20
N ASP A 70 11.17 0.00 13.54
CA ASP A 70 12.47 0.64 13.54
C ASP A 70 13.21 0.46 14.88
N PRO A 71 14.57 0.45 14.89
CA PRO A 71 15.34 0.24 16.11
C PRO A 71 15.03 1.22 17.24
N SER A 72 14.67 2.47 16.91
CA SER A 72 14.32 3.49 17.91
C SER A 72 12.97 3.21 18.57
N PHE A 73 12.04 2.60 17.83
CA PHE A 73 10.75 2.14 18.34
C PHE A 73 10.91 0.94 19.28
N GLN A 74 11.78 -0.02 18.93
CA GLN A 74 12.07 -1.16 19.81
C GLN A 74 12.72 -0.73 21.14
N LEU A 75 13.65 0.23 21.12
CA LEU A 75 14.29 0.77 22.33
C LEU A 75 13.26 1.38 23.31
N ARG A 76 12.19 2.01 22.80
CA ARG A 76 11.10 2.55 23.63
C ARG A 76 10.16 1.49 24.18
N LYS A 77 9.97 0.38 23.47
CA LYS A 77 9.15 -0.75 23.92
C LYS A 77 9.80 -1.46 25.11
N GLY A 78 11.13 -1.62 25.09
CA GLY A 78 11.91 -2.23 26.17
C GLY A 78 12.01 -1.41 27.46
N GLN A 79 11.77 -0.09 27.42
CA GLN A 79 11.81 0.81 28.59
C GLN A 79 10.47 0.95 29.34
N ARG A 80 9.41 0.25 28.89
CA ARG A 80 8.07 0.30 29.51
C ARG A 80 7.76 -0.93 30.38
N ASN A 81 8.77 -1.71 30.75
CA ASN A 81 8.65 -2.83 31.69
C ASN A 81 9.10 -2.41 33.10
#